data_AF-A0A0N4YRB9-F1
#
_entry.id   AF-A0A0N4YRB9-F1
#
_cell.length_a   1.000
_cell.length_b   1.000
_cell.length_c   1.000
_cell.angle_alpha   90.00
_cell.angle_beta   90.00
_cell.angle_gamma   90.00
#
_symmetry.space_group_name_H-M   'P 1'
#
loop_
_entity.id
_entity.type
_entity.pdbx_description
1 polymer ?
#
loop_
_entity_poly.entity_id
_entity_poly.type
_entity_poly.pdbx_seq_one_letter_code
_entity_poly.pdbx_strand_id
1 'polypeptide(L)'
;MCRIIIASHSTDTPDFLITVSACGLGDQAVGVKEFVKACAGQDIVVPGPGQSIVIESWQVTEKELNAMCANAVLMQVCIKLTESKYKNLKCPHLMELRPCKKGSLALEIVGNPDLESVELQPNVILNEIDVEWGVRPSSPANIIVVKRNPQLQPTYVDILQQICPQCTIKDHFSRCANLDAFESVDEFASECAGQPIITAKPGVKLEFNITDTELSSLFPDVVEMHMCLNVVRTSLTELVFPKLERWRSCANGKCY
;
A
#
# COMPACT_ATOMS: atom_id res chain seq x y z
N MET A 1 -51.55 13.56 -54.22
CA MET A 1 -51.26 14.26 -52.96
C MET A 1 -50.39 13.34 -52.12
N CYS A 2 -49.09 13.64 -52.06
CA CYS A 2 -48.10 12.87 -51.32
C CYS A 2 -47.90 13.55 -49.96
N ARG A 3 -48.11 12.86 -48.84
CA ARG A 3 -47.80 13.36 -47.50
C ARG A 3 -46.62 12.57 -46.97
N ILE A 4 -45.49 13.26 -46.89
CA ILE A 4 -44.27 12.82 -46.21
C ILE A 4 -44.53 12.99 -44.70
N ILE A 5 -44.46 11.90 -43.94
CA ILE A 5 -44.35 11.95 -42.49
C ILE A 5 -42.85 11.90 -42.19
N ILE A 6 -42.31 13.00 -41.68
CA ILE A 6 -40.95 13.06 -41.16
C ILE A 6 -40.99 12.36 -39.80
N ALA A 7 -40.47 11.14 -39.73
CA ALA A 7 -40.14 10.52 -38.46
C ALA A 7 -38.94 11.27 -37.87
N SER A 8 -39.13 11.83 -36.68
CA SER A 8 -38.10 12.48 -35.89
C SER A 8 -36.91 11.54 -35.68
N HIS A 9 -35.71 12.03 -36.01
CA HIS A 9 -34.44 11.42 -35.71
C HIS A 9 -34.39 10.93 -34.25
N SER A 10 -34.30 9.61 -34.08
CA SER A 10 -33.67 9.02 -32.90
C SER A 10 -32.22 9.50 -32.89
N THR A 11 -31.85 10.32 -31.89
CA THR A 11 -30.45 10.55 -31.56
C THR A 11 -29.97 9.32 -30.79
N ASP A 12 -29.57 8.29 -31.54
CA ASP A 12 -28.71 7.23 -31.01
C ASP A 12 -27.34 7.84 -30.74
N THR A 13 -27.18 8.46 -29.57
CA THR A 13 -25.90 8.44 -28.89
C THR A 13 -25.69 7.00 -28.42
N PRO A 14 -24.58 6.33 -28.77
CA PRO A 14 -24.26 5.07 -28.15
C PRO A 14 -23.88 5.38 -26.70
N ASP A 15 -24.89 5.34 -25.84
CA ASP A 15 -24.70 5.25 -24.40
C ASP A 15 -23.88 3.97 -24.19
N PHE A 16 -22.57 4.15 -24.02
CA PHE A 16 -21.67 3.14 -23.52
C PHE A 16 -21.97 2.96 -22.02
N LEU A 17 -23.23 2.64 -21.72
CA LEU A 17 -23.69 2.23 -20.41
C LEU A 17 -23.07 0.86 -20.19
N ILE A 18 -21.91 0.90 -19.54
CA ILE A 18 -21.27 -0.21 -18.84
C ILE A 18 -22.32 -0.77 -17.87
N THR A 19 -23.16 -1.66 -18.39
CA THR A 19 -23.90 -2.67 -17.64
C THR A 19 -23.00 -3.90 -17.48
N VAL A 20 -21.68 -3.69 -17.38
CA VAL A 20 -20.76 -4.74 -16.96
C VAL A 20 -20.92 -4.82 -15.45
N SER A 21 -21.82 -5.73 -15.07
CA SER A 21 -22.15 -6.10 -13.70
C SER A 21 -20.91 -6.10 -12.81
N ALA A 22 -21.08 -5.66 -11.57
CA ALA A 22 -20.14 -5.77 -10.46
C ALA A 22 -19.68 -7.22 -10.21
N CYS A 23 -18.91 -7.78 -11.15
CA CYS A 23 -18.55 -9.18 -11.21
C CYS A 23 -19.77 -10.13 -11.09
N GLY A 24 -20.88 -9.78 -11.75
CA GLY A 24 -22.14 -10.54 -11.71
C GLY A 24 -23.04 -10.28 -10.49
N LEU A 25 -22.70 -9.33 -9.60
CA LEU A 25 -23.43 -9.12 -8.34
C LEU A 25 -24.62 -8.13 -8.44
N GLY A 26 -24.79 -7.46 -9.58
CA GLY A 26 -25.84 -6.46 -9.77
C GLY A 26 -25.68 -5.24 -8.85
N ASP A 27 -26.80 -4.60 -8.49
CA ASP A 27 -26.80 -3.32 -7.75
C ASP A 27 -26.94 -3.49 -6.23
N GLN A 28 -27.07 -4.73 -5.74
CA GLN A 28 -27.23 -4.99 -4.30
C GLN A 28 -25.93 -4.79 -3.55
N ALA A 29 -25.99 -4.16 -2.38
CA ALA A 29 -24.83 -3.98 -1.52
C ALA A 29 -24.25 -5.35 -1.12
N VAL A 30 -23.00 -5.60 -1.49
CA VAL A 30 -22.30 -6.85 -1.23
C VAL A 30 -21.21 -6.68 -0.18
N GLY A 31 -20.95 -7.75 0.57
CA GLY A 31 -19.83 -7.77 1.50
C GLY A 31 -18.49 -7.86 0.75
N VAL A 32 -17.42 -7.34 1.36
CA VAL A 32 -16.06 -7.33 0.78
C VAL A 32 -15.62 -8.72 0.32
N LYS A 33 -15.81 -9.74 1.17
CA LYS A 33 -15.36 -11.11 0.86
C LYS A 33 -16.14 -11.72 -0.32
N GLU A 34 -17.42 -11.42 -0.41
CA GLU A 34 -18.26 -11.85 -1.52
C GLU A 34 -17.84 -11.16 -2.82
N PHE A 35 -17.62 -9.84 -2.76
CA PHE A 35 -17.12 -9.06 -3.89
C PHE A 35 -15.79 -9.59 -4.42
N VAL A 36 -14.78 -9.78 -3.56
CA VAL A 36 -13.46 -10.29 -3.96
C VAL A 36 -13.58 -11.67 -4.59
N LYS A 37 -14.43 -12.55 -4.05
CA LYS A 37 -14.64 -13.89 -4.59
C LYS A 37 -15.33 -13.86 -5.96
N ALA A 38 -16.35 -13.03 -6.13
CA ALA A 38 -17.06 -12.90 -7.40
C ALA A 38 -16.18 -12.28 -8.49
N CYS A 39 -15.31 -11.33 -8.12
CA CYS A 39 -14.40 -10.66 -9.04
C CYS A 39 -13.13 -11.44 -9.37
N ALA A 40 -12.95 -12.64 -8.81
CA ALA A 40 -11.82 -13.50 -9.15
C ALA A 40 -11.79 -13.83 -10.66
N GLY A 41 -10.66 -13.51 -11.31
CA GLY A 41 -10.45 -13.75 -12.73
C GLY A 41 -11.21 -12.84 -13.70
N GLN A 42 -11.86 -11.78 -13.21
CA GLN A 42 -12.57 -10.81 -14.06
C GLN A 42 -11.64 -9.70 -14.55
N ASP A 43 -11.90 -9.18 -15.75
CA ASP A 43 -11.13 -8.08 -16.34
C ASP A 43 -11.54 -6.72 -15.76
N ILE A 44 -12.80 -6.57 -15.36
CA ILE A 44 -13.36 -5.32 -14.83
C ILE A 44 -13.84 -5.56 -13.40
N VAL A 45 -13.17 -4.91 -12.45
CA VAL A 45 -13.46 -4.98 -11.02
C VAL A 45 -13.97 -3.61 -10.57
N VAL A 46 -15.23 -3.34 -10.91
CA VAL A 46 -15.92 -2.08 -10.58
C VAL A 46 -17.21 -2.46 -9.83
N PRO A 47 -17.46 -1.90 -8.64
CA PRO A 47 -18.65 -2.22 -7.88
C PRO A 47 -19.91 -1.61 -8.51
N GLY A 48 -21.08 -2.07 -8.06
CA GLY A 48 -22.36 -1.58 -8.57
C GLY A 48 -22.54 -0.07 -8.32
N PRO A 49 -23.42 0.62 -9.05
CA PRO A 49 -23.64 2.06 -8.90
C PRO A 49 -23.86 2.47 -7.44
N GLY A 50 -23.13 3.48 -6.99
CA GLY A 50 -23.23 4.01 -5.62
C GLY A 50 -22.54 3.18 -4.54
N GLN A 51 -21.94 2.04 -4.88
CA GLN A 51 -21.21 1.21 -3.93
C GLN A 51 -19.74 1.61 -3.83
N SER A 52 -19.18 1.47 -2.63
CA SER A 52 -17.78 1.75 -2.33
C SER A 52 -17.18 0.54 -1.63
N ILE A 53 -16.24 -0.14 -2.28
CA ILE A 53 -15.58 -1.33 -1.75
C ILE A 53 -14.20 -0.96 -1.20
N VAL A 54 -14.07 -1.07 0.12
CA VAL A 54 -12.79 -0.97 0.83
C VAL A 54 -12.38 -2.37 1.27
N ILE A 55 -11.28 -2.86 0.74
CA ILE A 55 -10.72 -4.18 0.99
C ILE A 55 -9.57 -4.03 1.98
N GLU A 56 -9.77 -4.49 3.21
CA GLU A 56 -8.73 -4.48 4.24
C GLU A 56 -8.07 -5.87 4.35
N SER A 57 -6.76 -5.90 4.61
CA SER A 57 -5.94 -7.11 4.66
C SER A 57 -6.42 -8.20 5.62
N TRP A 58 -7.21 -7.85 6.65
CA TRP A 58 -7.78 -8.82 7.60
C TRP A 58 -9.06 -9.49 7.09
N GLN A 59 -9.70 -8.93 6.06
CA GLN A 59 -10.98 -9.42 5.52
C GLN A 59 -10.79 -10.53 4.48
N VAL A 60 -9.66 -10.50 3.77
CA VAL A 60 -9.36 -11.41 2.66
C VAL A 60 -7.91 -11.91 2.74
N THR A 61 -7.68 -13.12 2.27
CA THR A 61 -6.34 -13.72 2.18
C THR A 61 -5.59 -13.21 0.95
N GLU A 62 -4.25 -13.28 0.98
CA GLU A 62 -3.41 -12.95 -0.18
C GLU A 62 -3.83 -13.70 -1.44
N LYS A 63 -4.18 -14.98 -1.29
CA LYS A 63 -4.65 -15.80 -2.40
C LYS A 63 -5.95 -15.26 -3.02
N GLU A 64 -6.91 -14.85 -2.18
CA GLU A 64 -8.19 -14.30 -2.65
C GLU A 64 -7.99 -12.95 -3.34
N LEU A 65 -7.20 -12.05 -2.73
CA LEU A 65 -6.93 -10.73 -3.31
C LEU A 65 -6.17 -10.84 -4.64
N ASN A 66 -5.14 -11.68 -4.70
CA ASN A 66 -4.38 -11.90 -5.93
C ASN A 66 -5.21 -12.62 -7.00
N ALA A 67 -6.16 -13.49 -6.63
CA ALA A 67 -7.08 -14.09 -7.60
C ALA A 67 -8.04 -13.05 -8.22
N MET A 68 -8.47 -12.06 -7.43
CA MET A 68 -9.24 -10.91 -7.94
C MET A 68 -8.41 -10.05 -8.90
N CYS A 69 -7.15 -9.80 -8.56
CA CYS A 69 -6.26 -9.00 -9.39
C CYS A 69 -5.69 -9.72 -10.63
N ALA A 70 -5.74 -11.04 -10.69
CA ALA A 70 -4.98 -11.85 -11.66
C ALA A 70 -5.20 -11.43 -13.12
N ASN A 71 -6.45 -11.15 -13.51
CA ASN A 71 -6.83 -10.71 -14.86
C ASN A 71 -7.30 -9.24 -14.90
N ALA A 72 -7.41 -8.58 -13.75
CA ALA A 72 -8.03 -7.27 -13.67
C ALA A 72 -7.26 -6.25 -14.51
N VAL A 73 -7.98 -5.62 -15.45
CA VAL A 73 -7.51 -4.54 -16.33
C VAL A 73 -7.99 -3.19 -15.81
N LEU A 74 -9.22 -3.13 -15.29
CA LEU A 74 -9.81 -1.93 -14.70
C LEU A 74 -10.25 -2.21 -13.27
N MET A 75 -9.88 -1.34 -12.33
CA MET A 75 -10.26 -1.48 -10.92
C MET A 75 -10.76 -0.15 -10.33
N GLN A 76 -11.89 -0.19 -9.64
CA GLN A 76 -12.40 0.89 -8.79
C GLN A 76 -12.65 0.39 -7.38
N VAL A 77 -11.60 0.34 -6.57
CA VAL A 77 -11.63 -0.16 -5.19
C VAL A 77 -10.61 0.59 -4.33
N CYS A 78 -10.73 0.50 -3.02
CA CYS A 78 -9.68 0.91 -2.10
C CYS A 78 -9.10 -0.36 -1.46
N ILE A 79 -7.80 -0.60 -1.58
CA ILE A 79 -7.11 -1.73 -0.95
C ILE A 79 -6.20 -1.20 0.14
N LYS A 80 -6.38 -1.70 1.36
CA LYS A 80 -5.58 -1.39 2.54
C LYS A 80 -4.84 -2.62 3.01
N LEU A 81 -3.56 -2.68 2.67
CA LEU A 81 -2.61 -3.65 3.21
C LEU A 81 -1.86 -2.98 4.35
N THR A 82 -2.43 -3.06 5.55
CA THR A 82 -1.83 -2.49 6.76
C THR A 82 -1.48 -3.59 7.76
N GLU A 83 -0.27 -3.52 8.32
CA GLU A 83 0.22 -4.43 9.37
C GLU A 83 -0.09 -5.91 9.13
N SER A 84 0.04 -6.35 7.87
CA SER A 84 -0.40 -7.66 7.42
C SER A 84 0.76 -8.62 7.17
N LYS A 85 0.42 -9.91 7.02
CA LYS A 85 1.35 -10.99 6.66
C LYS A 85 1.43 -11.24 5.15
N TYR A 86 0.94 -10.28 4.35
CA TYR A 86 1.03 -10.39 2.89
C TYR A 86 2.50 -10.35 2.48
N LYS A 87 2.85 -11.25 1.58
CA LYS A 87 4.13 -11.29 0.88
C LYS A 87 4.06 -10.65 -0.49
N ASN A 88 2.90 -10.76 -1.17
CA ASN A 88 2.77 -10.27 -2.53
C ASN A 88 1.39 -9.67 -2.78
N LEU A 89 1.36 -8.54 -3.49
CA LEU A 89 0.16 -8.04 -4.19
C LEU A 89 0.44 -8.10 -5.70
N LYS A 90 -0.35 -8.85 -6.46
CA LYS A 90 -0.11 -9.09 -7.89
C LYS A 90 -1.30 -8.74 -8.75
N CYS A 91 -1.22 -7.62 -9.47
CA CYS A 91 -2.22 -7.17 -10.43
C CYS A 91 -1.52 -6.94 -11.80
N PRO A 92 -1.06 -8.02 -12.45
CA PRO A 92 -0.10 -7.97 -13.57
C PRO A 92 -0.69 -7.42 -14.86
N HIS A 93 -2.01 -7.29 -14.98
CA HIS A 93 -2.69 -6.81 -16.19
C HIS A 93 -3.40 -5.47 -15.99
N LEU A 94 -3.23 -4.86 -14.81
CA LEU A 94 -3.92 -3.62 -14.47
C LEU A 94 -3.49 -2.50 -15.42
N MET A 95 -4.47 -1.83 -16.01
CA MET A 95 -4.26 -0.69 -16.91
C MET A 95 -4.83 0.61 -16.34
N GLU A 96 -5.89 0.56 -15.54
CA GLU A 96 -6.42 1.73 -14.85
C GLU A 96 -6.89 1.39 -13.44
N LEU A 97 -6.48 2.22 -12.48
CA LEU A 97 -6.84 2.13 -11.08
C LEU A 97 -7.49 3.42 -10.60
N ARG A 98 -8.61 3.28 -9.90
CA ARG A 98 -9.35 4.36 -9.27
C ARG A 98 -9.67 4.05 -7.82
N PRO A 99 -9.74 5.08 -6.97
CA PRO A 99 -10.18 4.88 -5.60
C PRO A 99 -11.67 4.54 -5.54
N CYS A 100 -12.07 3.83 -4.49
CA CYS A 100 -13.48 3.49 -4.23
C CYS A 100 -14.38 4.70 -3.91
N LYS A 101 -13.80 5.87 -3.63
CA LYS A 101 -14.51 7.14 -3.43
C LYS A 101 -13.57 8.33 -3.64
N LYS A 102 -14.15 9.50 -3.91
CA LYS A 102 -13.41 10.75 -4.14
C LYS A 102 -12.53 11.12 -2.94
N GLY A 103 -11.27 11.50 -3.21
CA GLY A 103 -10.32 11.93 -2.18
C GLY A 103 -9.81 10.81 -1.27
N SER A 104 -9.99 9.54 -1.65
CA SER A 104 -9.43 8.40 -0.92
C SER A 104 -8.24 7.77 -1.66
N LEU A 105 -7.42 7.02 -0.93
CA LEU A 105 -6.36 6.21 -1.52
C LEU A 105 -6.96 4.96 -2.17
N ALA A 106 -6.53 4.65 -3.39
CA ALA A 106 -6.80 3.38 -4.02
C ALA A 106 -5.91 2.28 -3.44
N LEU A 107 -4.63 2.58 -3.14
CA LEU A 107 -3.71 1.65 -2.48
C LEU A 107 -3.08 2.29 -1.25
N GLU A 108 -3.25 1.64 -0.10
CA GLU A 108 -2.58 1.96 1.16
C GLU A 108 -1.80 0.73 1.63
N ILE A 109 -0.48 0.74 1.44
CA ILE A 109 0.41 -0.39 1.75
C ILE A 109 1.41 0.04 2.82
N VAL A 110 1.08 -0.20 4.09
CA VAL A 110 1.80 0.38 5.23
C VAL A 110 2.13 -0.65 6.29
N GLY A 111 3.41 -0.77 6.66
CA GLY A 111 3.79 -1.53 7.83
C GLY A 111 3.71 -3.05 7.66
N ASN A 112 3.88 -3.59 6.45
CA ASN A 112 3.81 -5.02 6.19
C ASN A 112 5.24 -5.62 6.25
N PRO A 113 5.61 -6.32 7.33
CA PRO A 113 6.98 -6.78 7.55
C PRO A 113 7.45 -7.83 6.53
N ASP A 114 6.52 -8.62 6.00
CA ASP A 114 6.82 -9.75 5.12
C ASP A 114 6.54 -9.45 3.63
N LEU A 115 6.11 -8.22 3.29
CA LEU A 115 5.74 -7.87 1.93
C LEU A 115 7.00 -7.71 1.07
N GLU A 116 7.17 -8.60 0.11
CA GLU A 116 8.34 -8.69 -0.77
C GLU A 116 8.09 -8.02 -2.13
N SER A 117 6.86 -8.10 -2.65
CA SER A 117 6.51 -7.59 -3.98
C SER A 117 5.14 -6.91 -4.08
N VAL A 118 5.10 -5.87 -4.92
CA VAL A 118 3.86 -5.20 -5.36
C VAL A 118 3.96 -5.05 -6.88
N GLU A 119 3.26 -5.94 -7.60
CA GLU A 119 3.35 -6.04 -9.05
C GLU A 119 2.18 -5.30 -9.71
N LEU A 120 2.49 -4.14 -10.29
CA LEU A 120 1.63 -3.34 -11.16
C LEU A 120 2.35 -3.08 -12.49
N GLN A 121 1.61 -2.89 -13.58
CA GLN A 121 2.21 -2.48 -14.85
C GLN A 121 2.76 -1.04 -14.76
N PRO A 122 3.96 -0.75 -15.29
CA PRO A 122 4.55 0.59 -15.21
C PRO A 122 3.75 1.71 -15.90
N ASN A 123 2.79 1.35 -16.78
CA ASN A 123 1.97 2.28 -17.54
C ASN A 123 0.52 2.43 -17.01
N VAL A 124 0.20 1.84 -15.85
CA VAL A 124 -1.11 1.97 -15.19
C VAL A 124 -1.51 3.44 -15.10
N ILE A 125 -2.75 3.73 -15.48
CA ILE A 125 -3.39 5.04 -15.33
C ILE A 125 -3.96 5.14 -13.92
N LEU A 126 -3.59 6.20 -13.20
CA LEU A 126 -4.17 6.53 -11.91
C LEU A 126 -5.10 7.73 -12.05
N ASN A 127 -6.39 7.51 -11.83
CA ASN A 127 -7.43 8.52 -11.98
C ASN A 127 -8.25 8.69 -10.70
N GLU A 128 -8.83 9.87 -10.56
CA GLU A 128 -9.92 10.09 -9.60
C GLU A 128 -11.20 9.38 -10.07
N ILE A 129 -12.11 9.13 -9.14
CA ILE A 129 -13.34 8.37 -9.41
C ILE A 129 -14.27 9.05 -10.44
N ASP A 130 -14.23 10.37 -10.56
CA ASP A 130 -15.12 11.20 -11.38
C ASP A 130 -14.59 11.52 -12.79
N VAL A 131 -13.42 10.99 -13.15
CA VAL A 131 -12.85 11.09 -14.51
C VAL A 131 -13.53 10.05 -15.43
N GLU A 132 -13.67 10.30 -16.73
CA GLU A 132 -14.17 9.29 -17.67
C GLU A 132 -13.15 8.13 -17.86
N TRP A 133 -13.59 6.87 -17.98
CA TRP A 133 -12.69 5.71 -18.14
C TRP A 133 -11.85 5.79 -19.43
N GLY A 134 -10.61 5.34 -19.37
CA GLY A 134 -9.68 5.40 -20.50
C GLY A 134 -9.08 6.78 -20.77
N VAL A 135 -9.51 7.83 -20.07
CA VAL A 135 -8.90 9.16 -20.17
C VAL A 135 -7.61 9.20 -19.35
N ARG A 136 -6.48 9.44 -20.02
CA ARG A 136 -5.20 9.63 -19.34
C ARG A 136 -5.12 11.06 -18.78
N PRO A 137 -4.93 11.24 -17.46
CA PRO A 137 -4.80 12.58 -16.88
C PRO A 137 -3.41 13.16 -17.20
N SER A 138 -3.30 14.49 -17.20
CA SER A 138 -2.01 15.19 -17.38
C SER A 138 -1.01 14.88 -16.27
N SER A 139 -1.50 14.54 -15.08
CA SER A 139 -0.72 14.09 -13.93
C SER A 139 -1.45 12.94 -13.24
N PRO A 140 -0.75 11.87 -12.82
CA PRO A 140 -1.37 10.77 -12.06
C PRO A 140 -2.07 11.28 -10.80
N ALA A 141 -3.21 10.70 -10.45
CA ALA A 141 -3.88 10.99 -9.19
C ALA A 141 -3.02 10.52 -7.99
N ASN A 142 -3.00 11.31 -6.90
CA ASN A 142 -2.25 11.00 -5.69
C ASN A 142 -3.03 10.03 -4.78
N ILE A 143 -3.17 8.80 -5.25
CA ILE A 143 -4.05 7.77 -4.65
C ILE A 143 -3.30 6.54 -4.15
N ILE A 144 -1.96 6.60 -4.06
CA ILE A 144 -1.10 5.50 -3.57
C ILE A 144 -0.25 5.98 -2.40
N VAL A 145 -0.21 5.17 -1.34
CA VAL A 145 0.74 5.30 -0.24
C VAL A 145 1.45 3.98 -0.02
N VAL A 146 2.78 4.01 0.00
CA VAL A 146 3.64 2.86 0.32
C VAL A 146 4.74 3.31 1.26
N LYS A 147 4.76 2.78 2.50
CA LYS A 147 5.83 3.06 3.46
C LYS A 147 5.92 1.98 4.54
N ARG A 148 7.09 1.89 5.17
CA ARG A 148 7.35 0.98 6.30
C ARG A 148 7.16 -0.50 5.93
N ASN A 149 7.56 -0.90 4.72
CA ASN A 149 7.55 -2.30 4.28
C ASN A 149 9.00 -2.76 4.10
N PRO A 150 9.64 -3.31 5.15
CA PRO A 150 11.10 -3.53 5.19
C PRO A 150 11.62 -4.56 4.18
N GLN A 151 10.77 -5.48 3.73
CA GLN A 151 11.16 -6.52 2.78
C GLN A 151 10.73 -6.20 1.35
N LEU A 152 10.06 -5.06 1.12
CA LEU A 152 9.59 -4.70 -0.21
C LEU A 152 10.81 -4.37 -1.06
N GLN A 153 11.01 -5.13 -2.13
CA GLN A 153 12.23 -4.96 -2.92
C GLN A 153 12.24 -3.58 -3.60
N PRO A 154 13.38 -2.87 -3.60
CA PRO A 154 13.50 -1.52 -4.16
C PRO A 154 12.98 -1.39 -5.59
N THR A 155 13.17 -2.41 -6.44
CA THR A 155 12.64 -2.43 -7.81
C THR A 155 11.12 -2.20 -7.89
N TYR A 156 10.34 -2.76 -6.97
CA TYR A 156 8.90 -2.52 -6.95
C TYR A 156 8.57 -1.11 -6.46
N VAL A 157 9.38 -0.56 -5.54
CA VAL A 157 9.26 0.84 -5.10
C VAL A 157 9.53 1.79 -6.28
N ASP A 158 10.58 1.53 -7.07
CA ASP A 158 10.93 2.32 -8.25
C ASP A 158 9.82 2.31 -9.30
N ILE A 159 9.23 1.14 -9.58
CA ILE A 159 8.09 1.01 -10.50
C ILE A 159 6.90 1.84 -10.00
N LEU A 160 6.58 1.75 -8.71
CA LEU A 160 5.47 2.51 -8.12
C LEU A 160 5.73 4.03 -8.17
N GLN A 161 6.97 4.47 -7.93
CA GLN A 161 7.37 5.87 -8.06
C GLN A 161 7.31 6.35 -9.51
N GLN A 162 7.65 5.51 -10.48
CA GLN A 162 7.49 5.82 -11.91
C GLN A 162 6.00 6.01 -12.26
N ILE A 163 5.12 5.14 -11.75
CA ILE A 163 3.67 5.24 -11.97
C ILE A 163 3.12 6.54 -11.35
N CYS A 164 3.55 6.89 -10.14
CA CYS A 164 3.09 8.09 -9.42
C CYS A 164 4.22 8.85 -8.71
N PRO A 165 4.90 9.77 -9.40
CA PRO A 165 6.02 10.52 -8.81
C PRO A 165 5.63 11.44 -7.64
N GLN A 166 4.35 11.83 -7.57
CA GLN A 166 3.81 12.71 -6.52
C GLN A 166 3.19 11.94 -5.35
N CYS A 167 3.12 10.60 -5.43
CA CYS A 167 2.57 9.77 -4.38
C CYS A 167 3.54 9.62 -3.20
N THR A 168 3.00 9.28 -2.02
CA THR A 168 3.83 9.02 -0.84
C THR A 168 4.35 7.60 -0.88
N ILE A 169 5.39 7.38 -1.68
CA ILE A 169 6.04 6.07 -1.88
C ILE A 169 7.48 6.18 -1.38
N LYS A 170 7.79 5.45 -0.30
CA LYS A 170 9.08 5.49 0.37
C LYS A 170 9.73 4.11 0.35
N ASP A 171 10.96 4.08 -0.13
CA ASP A 171 11.83 2.92 0.03
C ASP A 171 12.33 2.89 1.48
N HIS A 172 11.79 1.96 2.26
CA HIS A 172 12.27 1.65 3.60
C HIS A 172 12.75 0.21 3.67
N PHE A 173 13.30 -0.33 2.57
CA PHE A 173 13.96 -1.63 2.58
C PHE A 173 14.99 -1.67 3.72
N SER A 174 14.95 -2.74 4.50
CA SER A 174 15.88 -2.88 5.60
C SER A 174 16.20 -4.34 5.91
N ARG A 175 17.49 -4.60 6.06
CA ARG A 175 18.02 -5.85 6.60
C ARG A 175 17.88 -5.97 8.12
N CYS A 176 17.49 -4.89 8.79
CA CYS A 176 17.33 -4.84 10.24
C CYS A 176 15.88 -4.94 10.71
N ALA A 177 15.02 -5.54 9.89
CA ALA A 177 13.69 -5.96 10.30
C ALA A 177 13.69 -7.42 10.76
N ASN A 178 12.85 -7.73 11.75
CA ASN A 178 12.71 -9.08 12.31
C ASN A 178 14.05 -9.70 12.79
N LEU A 179 14.84 -8.90 13.51
CA LEU A 179 16.14 -9.27 14.05
C LEU A 179 16.05 -10.32 15.16
N ASP A 180 17.04 -11.20 15.20
CA ASP A 180 17.37 -12.03 16.36
C ASP A 180 18.09 -11.19 17.44
N ALA A 181 18.37 -11.80 18.59
CA ALA A 181 19.18 -11.17 19.61
C ALA A 181 20.64 -11.04 19.15
N PHE A 182 21.29 -9.93 19.50
CA PHE A 182 22.73 -9.72 19.29
C PHE A 182 23.49 -9.93 20.59
N GLU A 183 24.76 -10.34 20.50
CA GLU A 183 25.62 -10.52 21.67
C GLU A 183 26.23 -9.19 22.15
N SER A 184 26.41 -8.22 21.24
CA SER A 184 27.02 -6.92 21.56
C SER A 184 26.43 -5.75 20.78
N VAL A 185 26.63 -4.55 21.32
CA VAL A 185 26.23 -3.29 20.66
C VAL A 185 27.04 -3.03 19.40
N ASP A 186 28.32 -3.37 19.40
CA ASP A 186 29.20 -3.20 18.24
C ASP A 186 28.71 -4.04 17.05
N GLU A 187 28.33 -5.29 17.29
CA GLU A 187 27.76 -6.18 16.29
C GLU A 187 26.45 -5.59 15.73
N PHE A 188 25.52 -5.21 16.62
CA PHE A 188 24.27 -4.57 16.24
C PHE A 188 24.48 -3.28 15.43
N ALA A 189 25.41 -2.43 15.85
CA ALA A 189 25.72 -1.18 15.17
C ALA A 189 26.33 -1.41 13.78
N SER A 190 27.22 -2.40 13.66
CA SER A 190 27.82 -2.75 12.37
C SER A 190 26.80 -3.23 11.34
N GLU A 191 25.75 -3.92 11.78
CA GLU A 191 24.69 -4.44 10.91
C GLU A 191 23.60 -3.39 10.63
N CYS A 192 23.22 -2.59 11.63
CA CYS A 192 22.01 -1.76 11.57
C CYS A 192 22.23 -0.26 11.42
N ALA A 193 23.47 0.23 11.35
CA ALA A 193 23.72 1.64 11.10
C ALA A 193 23.06 2.13 9.81
N GLY A 194 22.36 3.27 9.90
CA GLY A 194 21.66 3.92 8.79
C GLY A 194 20.45 3.14 8.24
N GLN A 195 20.03 2.04 8.88
CA GLN A 195 18.88 1.28 8.43
C GLN A 195 17.57 2.03 8.75
N PRO A 196 16.59 2.08 7.83
CA PRO A 196 15.36 2.83 8.07
C PRO A 196 14.37 2.12 9.01
N ILE A 197 14.54 0.81 9.21
CA ILE A 197 13.67 0.00 10.07
C ILE A 197 14.53 -0.89 10.95
N ILE A 198 14.32 -0.83 12.26
CA ILE A 198 15.02 -1.66 13.24
C ILE A 198 13.98 -2.37 14.11
N THR A 199 13.67 -3.63 13.83
CA THR A 199 12.65 -4.37 14.59
C THR A 199 13.14 -5.74 15.00
N ALA A 200 12.75 -6.18 16.19
CA ALA A 200 13.04 -7.51 16.72
C ALA A 200 11.95 -8.52 16.36
N LYS A 201 12.30 -9.81 16.26
CA LYS A 201 11.32 -10.90 16.20
C LYS A 201 10.42 -10.90 17.45
N PRO A 202 9.19 -11.44 17.36
CA PRO A 202 8.33 -11.61 18.52
C PRO A 202 9.05 -12.37 19.65
N GLY A 203 9.09 -11.75 20.84
CA GLY A 203 9.75 -12.32 22.03
C GLY A 203 11.24 -11.98 22.16
N VAL A 204 11.88 -11.41 21.14
CA VAL A 204 13.25 -10.91 21.22
C VAL A 204 13.26 -9.48 21.77
N LYS A 205 14.19 -9.20 22.68
CA LYS A 205 14.42 -7.85 23.21
C LYS A 205 15.76 -7.34 22.70
N LEU A 206 15.71 -6.22 21.97
CA LEU A 206 16.89 -5.43 21.65
C LEU A 206 17.05 -4.39 22.76
N GLU A 207 17.99 -4.64 23.66
CA GLU A 207 18.26 -3.80 24.83
C GLU A 207 19.78 -3.65 24.99
N PHE A 208 20.27 -2.44 24.76
CA PHE A 208 21.70 -2.13 24.68
C PHE A 208 22.01 -0.84 25.42
N ASN A 209 23.22 -0.75 25.95
CA ASN A 209 23.79 0.49 26.46
C ASN A 209 24.37 1.27 25.28
N ILE A 210 23.73 2.37 24.91
CA ILE A 210 24.05 3.18 23.73
C ILE A 210 24.70 4.50 24.17
N THR A 211 25.78 4.89 23.51
CA THR A 211 26.53 6.14 23.68
C THR A 211 26.13 7.19 22.61
N ASP A 212 26.61 8.42 22.76
CA ASP A 212 26.34 9.52 21.82
C ASP A 212 26.78 9.20 20.37
N THR A 213 27.88 8.44 20.23
CA THR A 213 28.41 8.00 18.92
C THR A 213 27.50 6.98 18.25
N GLU A 214 27.03 5.99 19.01
CA GLU A 214 26.11 4.98 18.51
C GLU A 214 24.75 5.59 18.17
N LEU A 215 24.24 6.55 18.98
CA LEU A 215 23.01 7.28 18.67
C LEU A 215 23.06 7.96 17.29
N SER A 216 24.14 8.69 17.03
CA SER A 216 24.31 9.48 15.80
C SER A 216 24.52 8.62 14.55
N SER A 217 25.03 7.40 14.73
CA SER A 217 25.32 6.48 13.62
C SER A 217 24.17 5.50 13.34
N LEU A 218 23.49 5.01 14.38
CA LEU A 218 22.42 4.03 14.25
C LEU A 218 21.12 4.63 13.72
N PHE A 219 20.71 5.78 14.26
CA PHE A 219 19.34 6.26 14.09
C PHE A 219 19.10 7.49 13.19
N PRO A 220 20.04 7.97 12.34
CA PRO A 220 19.79 9.17 11.52
C PRO A 220 18.68 8.96 10.48
N ASP A 221 18.52 7.72 10.01
CA ASP A 221 17.57 7.36 8.95
C ASP A 221 16.37 6.53 9.44
N VAL A 222 16.32 6.22 10.74
CA VAL A 222 15.30 5.34 11.31
C VAL A 222 13.92 5.96 11.27
N VAL A 223 12.99 5.24 10.65
CA VAL A 223 11.57 5.58 10.50
C VAL A 223 10.70 4.74 11.43
N GLU A 224 11.04 3.47 11.63
CA GLU A 224 10.37 2.59 12.59
C GLU A 224 11.41 1.83 13.42
N MET A 225 11.24 1.81 14.74
CA MET A 225 12.02 0.93 15.60
C MET A 225 11.22 0.24 16.69
N HIS A 226 11.61 -0.99 17.00
CA HIS A 226 11.13 -1.80 18.12
C HIS A 226 12.30 -2.26 18.99
N MET A 227 12.66 -1.44 19.98
CA MET A 227 13.75 -1.71 20.91
C MET A 227 13.61 -0.93 22.22
N CYS A 228 14.39 -1.32 23.23
CA CYS A 228 14.63 -0.55 24.44
C CYS A 228 15.94 0.21 24.30
N LEU A 229 15.91 1.53 24.49
CA LEU A 229 17.07 2.39 24.33
C LEU A 229 17.58 2.81 25.71
N ASN A 230 18.69 2.24 26.17
CA ASN A 230 19.36 2.70 27.37
C ASN A 230 20.55 3.59 27.00
N VAL A 231 20.39 4.90 27.08
CA VAL A 231 21.46 5.84 26.74
C VAL A 231 22.38 6.03 27.96
N VAL A 232 23.65 5.71 27.80
CA VAL A 232 24.66 5.80 28.87
C VAL A 232 25.80 6.74 28.47
N ARG A 233 26.43 7.36 29.48
CA ARG A 233 27.58 8.25 29.30
C ARG A 233 27.31 9.36 28.26
N THR A 234 26.07 9.84 28.23
CA THR A 234 25.63 10.86 27.30
C THR A 234 25.81 12.27 27.85
N SER A 235 26.19 13.18 26.97
CA SER A 235 26.18 14.62 27.21
C SER A 235 24.96 15.31 26.60
N LEU A 236 24.08 14.55 25.94
CA LEU A 236 22.92 15.07 25.23
C LEU A 236 21.88 15.60 26.22
N THR A 237 21.37 16.78 25.92
CA THR A 237 20.22 17.35 26.62
C THR A 237 18.89 16.89 26.02
N GLU A 238 18.92 16.43 24.77
CA GLU A 238 17.74 16.00 24.02
C GLU A 238 18.10 14.87 23.05
N LEU A 239 17.22 13.88 22.92
CA LEU A 239 17.32 12.82 21.92
C LEU A 239 16.43 13.18 20.73
N VAL A 240 17.05 13.34 19.56
CA VAL A 240 16.36 13.73 18.32
C VAL A 240 16.45 12.59 17.30
N PHE A 241 15.30 12.13 16.82
CA PHE A 241 15.19 11.16 15.74
C PHE A 241 14.46 11.80 14.56
N PRO A 242 15.18 12.33 13.56
CA PRO A 242 14.61 13.26 12.60
C PRO A 242 13.55 12.65 11.66
N LYS A 243 13.61 11.33 11.42
CA LYS A 243 12.71 10.61 10.50
C LYS A 243 11.75 9.65 11.19
N LEU A 244 11.82 9.54 12.52
CA LEU A 244 11.08 8.54 13.27
C LEU A 244 9.58 8.81 13.20
N GLU A 245 8.85 7.89 12.58
CA GLU A 245 7.40 7.90 12.54
C GLU A 245 6.80 6.97 13.61
N ARG A 246 7.54 5.94 14.03
CA ARG A 246 7.03 4.91 14.94
C ARG A 246 8.11 4.32 15.84
N TRP A 247 7.86 4.39 17.15
CA TRP A 247 8.62 3.66 18.16
C TRP A 247 7.70 2.69 18.90
N ARG A 248 8.05 1.40 18.93
CA ARG A 248 7.51 0.42 19.88
C ARG A 248 8.56 0.08 20.94
N SER A 249 8.26 0.22 22.22
CA SER A 249 9.19 -0.21 23.27
C SER A 249 9.21 -1.74 23.41
N CYS A 250 10.33 -2.31 23.83
CA CYS A 250 10.46 -3.77 24.04
C CYS A 250 9.68 -4.30 25.26
N ALA A 251 9.08 -3.42 26.08
CA ALA A 251 8.22 -3.80 27.21
C ALA A 251 7.00 -2.88 27.37
N ASN A 252 5.85 -3.48 27.71
CA ASN A 252 4.63 -2.73 28.05
C ASN A 252 4.88 -1.86 29.29
N GLY A 253 4.64 -0.56 29.19
CA GLY A 253 4.74 0.39 30.31
C GLY A 253 6.14 0.89 30.64
N LYS A 254 7.16 0.55 29.84
CA LYS A 254 8.48 1.21 29.89
C LYS A 254 8.69 2.00 28.60
N CYS A 255 8.29 3.26 28.61
CA CYS A 255 8.98 4.23 27.76
C CYS A 255 10.15 4.75 28.59
N TYR A 256 11.30 4.94 27.94
CA TYR A 256 12.58 5.43 28.48
C TYR A 256 13.35 4.39 29.32
#